data_AF-A0A1F4R3L5-F1
#
_entry.id   AF-A0A1F4R3L5-F1
#
_cell.length_a   1.000
_cell.length_b   1.000
_cell.length_c   1.000
_cell.angle_alpha   90.00
_cell.angle_beta   90.00
_cell.angle_gamma   90.00
#
_symmetry.space_group_name_H-M   'P 1'
#
loop_
_entity.id
_entity.type
_entity.pdbx_description
1 polymer ?
#
loop_
_entity_poly.entity_id
_entity_poly.type
_entity_poly.pdbx_seq_one_letter_code
_entity_poly.pdbx_strand_id
1 'polypeptide(L)'
;MFLVPDLYPPNKVLAHTTYNELKNGLVKRFSDDIQKKDCDQRLIEHFRVHCFKYDLEVLILASEDVLLKRLNQDKFSLSWTIPVEDQDHNKPPKRIVEKLFSSVGKKYKDTIDVPWILERCDYKELMTKCNQNFKSFIEDLLNITA
;
A
#
# COMPACT_ATOMS: atom_id res chain seq x y z
N MET A 1 -13.71 2.12 -11.68
CA MET A 1 -13.18 0.83 -11.20
C MET A 1 -11.83 1.07 -10.55
N PHE A 2 -11.66 0.64 -9.31
CA PHE A 2 -10.37 0.65 -8.62
C PHE A 2 -9.72 -0.72 -8.73
N LEU A 3 -8.44 -0.74 -9.09
CA LEU A 3 -7.61 -1.92 -9.03
C LEU A 3 -6.41 -1.61 -8.13
N VAL A 4 -6.20 -2.46 -7.12
CA VAL A 4 -5.08 -2.34 -6.18
C VAL A 4 -4.25 -3.61 -6.26
N PRO A 5 -3.49 -3.84 -7.36
CA PRO A 5 -2.60 -4.99 -7.46
C PRO A 5 -1.44 -4.87 -6.47
N ASP A 6 -0.90 -6.01 -6.08
CA ASP A 6 0.41 -6.08 -5.44
C ASP A 6 1.52 -5.80 -6.47
N LEU A 7 2.55 -5.07 -6.05
CA LEU A 7 3.80 -4.99 -6.82
C LEU A 7 4.61 -6.29 -6.66
N TYR A 8 4.40 -6.99 -5.54
CA TYR A 8 5.15 -8.18 -5.17
C TYR A 8 4.24 -9.28 -4.59
N PRO A 9 4.40 -10.55 -5.01
CA PRO A 9 5.36 -11.02 -6.01
C PRO A 9 5.03 -10.52 -7.42
N PRO A 10 6.03 -10.38 -8.33
CA PRO A 10 5.79 -9.90 -9.67
C PRO A 10 4.73 -10.75 -10.39
N ASN A 11 3.84 -10.08 -11.10
CA ASN A 11 2.77 -10.75 -11.84
C ASN A 11 3.36 -11.56 -13.01
N LYS A 12 3.00 -12.83 -13.10
CA LYS A 12 3.50 -13.74 -14.17
C LYS A 12 3.06 -13.33 -15.57
N VAL A 13 1.90 -12.66 -15.69
CA VAL A 13 1.27 -12.29 -16.97
C VAL A 13 1.71 -10.92 -17.43
N LEU A 14 2.07 -10.04 -16.50
CA LEU A 14 2.54 -8.69 -16.79
C LEU A 14 3.92 -8.50 -16.18
N ALA A 15 4.97 -8.64 -16.99
CA ALA A 15 6.33 -8.39 -16.55
C ALA A 15 6.47 -6.93 -16.08
N HIS A 16 6.83 -6.74 -14.82
CA HIS A 16 7.06 -5.43 -14.22
C HIS A 16 8.03 -5.55 -13.05
N THR A 17 8.73 -4.47 -12.78
CA THR A 17 9.65 -4.28 -11.65
C THR A 17 9.30 -3.01 -10.88
N THR A 18 8.57 -2.08 -11.50
CA THR A 18 8.12 -0.83 -10.89
C THR A 18 6.61 -0.69 -10.94
N TYR A 19 6.07 0.14 -10.04
CA TYR A 19 4.66 0.50 -10.05
C TYR A 19 4.22 1.13 -11.36
N ASN A 20 5.04 1.99 -11.96
CA ASN A 20 4.71 2.64 -13.23
C ASN A 20 4.57 1.64 -14.38
N GLU A 21 5.45 0.63 -14.44
CA GLU A 21 5.35 -0.45 -15.42
C GLU A 21 4.06 -1.26 -15.23
N LEU A 22 3.75 -1.62 -13.98
CA LEU A 22 2.53 -2.33 -13.62
C LEU A 22 1.27 -1.53 -14.01
N LYS A 23 1.22 -0.26 -13.61
CA LYS A 23 0.11 0.66 -13.92
C LYS A 23 -0.09 0.81 -15.43
N ASN A 24 0.97 1.11 -16.17
CA ASN A 24 0.88 1.32 -17.62
C ASN A 24 0.44 0.05 -18.34
N GLY A 25 0.94 -1.11 -17.93
CA GLY A 25 0.54 -2.39 -18.51
C GLY A 25 -0.93 -2.73 -18.25
N LEU A 26 -1.45 -2.45 -17.05
CA LEU A 26 -2.86 -2.66 -16.71
C LEU A 26 -3.78 -1.69 -17.43
N VAL A 27 -3.42 -0.40 -17.49
CA VAL A 27 -4.18 0.62 -18.24
C VAL A 27 -4.25 0.27 -19.72
N LYS A 28 -3.12 -0.13 -20.32
CA LYS A 28 -3.08 -0.55 -21.72
C LYS A 28 -4.00 -1.74 -21.96
N ARG A 29 -3.90 -2.78 -21.13
CA ARG A 29 -4.75 -3.96 -21.26
C ARG A 29 -6.24 -3.64 -21.14
N PHE A 30 -6.60 -2.76 -20.20
CA PHE A 30 -7.98 -2.30 -20.06
C PHE A 30 -8.44 -1.54 -21.30
N SER A 31 -7.63 -0.63 -21.85
CA SER A 31 -7.93 0.07 -23.09
C SER A 31 -8.15 -0.88 -24.28
N ASP A 32 -7.28 -1.89 -24.42
CA ASP A 32 -7.39 -2.89 -25.48
C ASP A 32 -8.71 -3.69 -25.35
N ASP A 33 -9.11 -4.04 -24.12
CA ASP A 33 -10.36 -4.73 -23.85
C ASP A 33 -11.59 -3.85 -24.13
N ILE A 34 -11.54 -2.55 -23.83
CA ILE A 34 -12.61 -1.59 -24.14
C ILE A 34 -12.80 -1.48 -25.66
N GLN A 35 -11.72 -1.36 -26.42
CA GLN A 35 -11.77 -1.33 -27.88
C GLN A 35 -12.31 -2.64 -28.47
N LYS A 36 -11.79 -3.78 -27.99
CA LYS A 36 -12.19 -5.10 -28.48
C LYS A 36 -13.67 -5.40 -28.24
N LYS A 37 -14.25 -4.86 -27.17
CA LYS A 37 -15.65 -5.07 -26.79
C LYS A 37 -16.59 -3.95 -27.25
N ASP A 38 -16.11 -3.00 -28.06
CA ASP A 38 -16.86 -1.84 -28.53
C ASP A 38 -17.57 -1.08 -27.39
N CYS A 39 -16.85 -0.93 -26.27
CA CYS A 39 -17.34 -0.21 -25.10
C CYS A 39 -17.03 1.29 -25.22
N ASP A 40 -17.77 2.10 -24.46
CA ASP A 40 -17.55 3.54 -24.39
C ASP A 40 -16.14 3.86 -23.87
N GLN A 41 -15.39 4.66 -24.64
CA GLN A 41 -14.02 5.05 -24.31
C GLN A 41 -13.92 5.87 -23.02
N ARG A 42 -15.00 6.55 -22.61
CA ARG A 42 -15.06 7.29 -21.33
C ARG A 42 -14.84 6.37 -20.12
N LEU A 43 -15.04 5.07 -20.26
CA LEU A 43 -14.76 4.10 -19.18
C LEU A 43 -13.29 4.08 -18.77
N ILE A 44 -12.37 4.45 -19.66
CA ILE A 44 -10.93 4.56 -19.36
C ILE A 44 -10.70 5.66 -18.30
N GLU A 45 -11.46 6.76 -18.37
CA GLU A 45 -11.36 7.87 -17.41
C GLU A 45 -11.81 7.47 -16.00
N HIS A 46 -12.46 6.32 -15.84
CA HIS A 46 -12.86 5.77 -14.54
C HIS A 46 -11.99 4.60 -14.08
N PHE A 47 -10.97 4.21 -14.85
CA PHE A 47 -10.04 3.15 -14.47
C PHE A 47 -8.91 3.75 -13.62
N ARG A 48 -8.86 3.37 -12.35
CA ARG A 48 -7.87 3.83 -11.38
C ARG A 48 -7.04 2.64 -10.92
N VAL A 49 -5.73 2.70 -11.11
CA VAL A 49 -4.79 1.67 -10.67
C VAL A 49 -3.89 2.30 -9.62
N HIS A 50 -3.87 1.71 -8.43
CA HIS A 50 -2.98 2.06 -7.32
C HIS A 50 -2.21 0.83 -6.89
N CYS A 51 -1.14 0.98 -6.11
CA CYS A 51 -0.41 -0.17 -5.62
C CYS A 51 0.22 0.14 -4.27
N PHE A 52 -0.02 -0.70 -3.26
CA PHE A 52 0.77 -0.66 -2.04
C PHE A 52 2.00 -1.52 -2.25
N LYS A 53 3.11 -0.86 -2.59
CA LYS A 53 4.40 -1.44 -3.00
C LYS A 53 4.82 -2.69 -2.19
N TYR A 54 4.47 -2.73 -0.90
CA TYR A 54 4.75 -3.85 -0.01
C TYR A 54 3.64 -4.08 1.04
N ASP A 55 2.39 -4.15 0.60
CA ASP A 55 1.24 -4.48 1.47
C ASP A 55 0.92 -3.38 2.51
N LEU A 56 -0.07 -3.63 3.35
CA LEU A 56 -0.56 -2.71 4.38
C LEU A 56 0.48 -2.45 5.50
N GLU A 57 1.52 -3.26 5.62
CA GLU A 57 2.61 -3.05 6.58
C GLU A 57 3.38 -1.75 6.34
N VAL A 58 3.39 -1.21 5.12
CA VAL A 58 3.87 0.16 4.86
C VAL A 58 3.10 1.17 5.71
N LEU A 59 1.77 1.04 5.75
CA LEU A 59 0.89 1.94 6.48
C LEU A 59 1.06 1.74 7.99
N ILE A 60 1.28 0.50 8.44
CA ILE A 60 1.58 0.21 9.85
C ILE A 60 2.85 0.93 10.32
N LEU A 61 3.93 0.85 9.54
CA LEU A 61 5.19 1.54 9.89
C LEU A 61 5.06 3.07 9.82
N ALA A 62 4.20 3.60 8.95
CA ALA A 62 3.87 5.02 8.96
C ALA A 62 3.03 5.44 10.18
N SER A 63 2.34 4.48 10.82
CA SER A 63 1.48 4.64 11.99
C SER A 63 2.25 4.53 13.32
N GLU A 64 3.43 5.15 13.41
CA GLU A 64 4.38 5.00 14.53
C GLU A 64 3.72 5.09 15.92
N ASP A 65 2.96 6.14 16.22
CA ASP A 65 2.34 6.33 17.53
C ASP A 65 1.35 5.21 17.90
N VAL A 66 0.57 4.73 16.93
CA VAL A 66 -0.41 3.67 17.13
C VAL A 66 0.28 2.32 17.25
N LEU A 67 1.34 2.10 16.48
CA LEU A 67 2.16 0.90 16.56
C LEU A 67 2.89 0.81 17.91
N LEU A 68 3.43 1.92 18.43
CA LEU A 68 4.01 1.99 19.78
C LEU A 68 2.98 1.59 20.85
N LYS A 69 1.77 2.14 20.77
CA LYS A 69 0.65 1.76 21.66
C LYS A 69 0.31 0.28 21.54
N ARG A 70 0.29 -0.29 20.33
CA ARG A 70 0.03 -1.73 20.10
C ARG A 70 1.09 -2.62 20.76
N LEU A 71 2.35 -2.20 20.67
CA LEU A 71 3.48 -2.94 21.22
C LEU A 71 3.68 -2.72 22.72
N ASN A 72 3.06 -1.67 23.29
CA ASN A 72 3.27 -1.20 24.66
C ASN A 72 4.73 -0.78 24.88
N GLN A 73 5.22 0.09 23.99
CA GLN A 73 6.57 0.66 24.02
C GLN A 73 6.51 2.19 23.89
N ASP A 74 7.50 2.88 24.46
CA ASP A 74 7.64 4.34 24.35
C ASP A 74 8.45 4.78 23.13
N LYS A 75 9.29 3.87 22.60
CA LYS A 75 10.13 4.10 21.41
C LYS A 75 10.50 2.78 20.74
N PHE A 76 10.81 2.83 19.46
CA PHE A 76 11.35 1.69 18.74
C PHE A 76 12.87 1.56 18.95
N SER A 77 13.33 0.32 19.03
CA SER A 77 14.76 -0.01 19.00
C SER A 77 15.30 -0.14 17.57
N LEU A 78 14.41 -0.31 16.60
CA LEU A 78 14.72 -0.44 15.18
C LEU A 78 14.34 0.85 14.45
N SER A 79 15.14 1.20 13.45
CA SER A 79 14.81 2.26 12.49
C SER A 79 14.51 1.68 11.11
N TRP A 80 13.76 2.44 10.32
CA TRP A 80 13.47 2.16 8.92
C TRP A 80 13.60 3.44 8.09
N THR A 81 13.65 3.29 6.78
CA THR A 81 13.72 4.41 5.82
C THR A 81 12.47 5.28 5.90
N ILE A 82 12.68 6.58 5.83
CA ILE A 82 11.64 7.59 5.69
C ILE A 82 11.85 8.27 4.33
N PRO A 83 10.84 8.29 3.43
CA PRO A 83 9.50 7.74 3.60
C PRO A 83 9.48 6.20 3.66
N VAL A 84 8.46 5.64 4.32
CA VAL A 84 8.35 4.17 4.51
C VAL A 84 8.21 3.42 3.18
N GLU A 85 7.60 4.07 2.18
CA GLU A 85 7.45 3.54 0.82
C GLU A 85 8.79 3.27 0.10
N ASP A 86 9.90 3.82 0.61
CA ASP A 86 11.26 3.62 0.10
C ASP A 86 11.98 2.40 0.71
N GLN A 87 11.31 1.59 1.53
CA GLN A 87 11.83 0.26 1.86
C GLN A 87 12.17 -0.52 0.58
N ASP A 88 13.19 -1.38 0.67
CA ASP A 88 13.64 -2.21 -0.44
C ASP A 88 13.18 -3.67 -0.28
N HIS A 89 13.46 -4.48 -1.29
CA HIS A 89 13.06 -5.89 -1.33
C HIS A 89 13.85 -6.78 -0.34
N ASN A 90 15.01 -6.33 0.13
CA ASN A 90 15.81 -7.06 1.11
C ASN A 90 15.30 -6.82 2.53
N LYS A 91 14.65 -5.67 2.76
CA LYS A 91 14.03 -5.28 4.03
C LYS A 91 12.59 -4.80 3.81
N PRO A 92 11.68 -5.67 3.33
CA PRO A 92 10.31 -5.26 3.10
C PRO A 92 9.63 -4.91 4.44
N PRO A 93 8.69 -3.95 4.46
CA PRO A 93 7.97 -3.50 5.65
C PRO A 93 7.48 -4.63 6.56
N LYS A 94 6.93 -5.70 5.99
CA LYS A 94 6.48 -6.88 6.74
C LYS A 94 7.56 -7.48 7.64
N ARG A 95 8.81 -7.56 7.17
CA ARG A 95 9.92 -8.10 7.98
C ARG A 95 10.31 -7.18 9.13
N ILE A 96 10.13 -5.87 8.95
CA ILE A 96 10.39 -4.89 10.01
C ILE A 96 9.30 -5.00 11.07
N VAL A 97 8.03 -5.03 10.66
CA VAL A 97 6.88 -5.23 11.56
C VAL A 97 7.01 -6.54 12.35
N GLU A 98 7.33 -7.66 11.69
CA GLU A 98 7.56 -8.95 12.36
C GLU A 98 8.66 -8.86 13.44
N LYS A 99 9.76 -8.14 13.16
CA LYS A 99 10.85 -7.93 14.11
C LYS A 99 10.43 -7.05 15.28
N LEU A 100 9.67 -5.98 15.04
CA LEU A 100 9.15 -5.11 16.09
C LEU A 100 8.27 -5.89 17.07
N PHE A 101 7.33 -6.70 16.57
CA PHE A 101 6.52 -7.58 17.41
C PHE A 101 7.36 -8.62 18.16
N SER A 102 8.31 -9.26 17.47
CA SER A 102 9.18 -10.27 18.08
C SER A 102 10.05 -9.69 19.21
N SER A 103 10.48 -8.43 19.08
CA SER A 103 11.29 -7.74 20.10
C SER A 103 10.59 -7.57 21.45
N VAL A 104 9.26 -7.62 21.47
CA VAL A 104 8.43 -7.57 22.69
C VAL A 104 7.80 -8.92 23.04
N GLY A 105 8.34 -10.02 22.48
CA GLY A 105 7.83 -11.37 22.72
C GLY A 105 6.45 -11.66 22.13
N LYS A 106 5.99 -10.85 21.17
CA LYS A 106 4.70 -11.04 20.47
C LYS A 106 4.94 -11.59 19.07
N LYS A 107 3.96 -12.35 18.56
CA LYS A 107 3.93 -12.76 17.15
C LYS A 107 2.99 -11.83 16.39
N TYR A 108 3.49 -11.21 15.33
CA TYR A 108 2.68 -10.42 14.41
C TYR A 108 1.65 -11.30 13.69
N LYS A 109 0.40 -10.84 13.64
CA LYS A 109 -0.72 -11.49 12.94
C LYS A 109 -1.44 -10.43 12.11
N ASP A 110 -1.17 -10.40 10.81
CA ASP A 110 -1.75 -9.46 9.85
C ASP A 110 -3.29 -9.31 10.00
N THR A 111 -4.02 -10.41 10.05
CA THR A 111 -5.49 -10.45 10.22
C THR A 111 -6.04 -9.81 11.50
N ILE A 112 -5.19 -9.56 12.51
CA ILE A 112 -5.59 -8.97 13.80
C ILE A 112 -4.93 -7.61 14.01
N ASP A 113 -3.63 -7.52 13.75
CA ASP A 113 -2.83 -6.36 14.06
C ASP A 113 -3.00 -5.24 13.02
N VAL A 114 -3.13 -5.58 11.73
CA VAL A 114 -3.39 -4.60 10.67
C VAL A 114 -4.68 -3.82 10.93
N PRO A 115 -5.87 -4.45 11.08
CA PRO A 115 -7.10 -3.70 11.34
C PRO A 115 -7.02 -2.95 12.67
N TRP A 116 -6.47 -3.56 13.72
CA TRP A 116 -6.36 -2.90 15.02
C TRP A 116 -5.57 -1.59 14.92
N ILE A 117 -4.45 -1.58 14.19
CA ILE A 117 -3.60 -0.41 14.03
C ILE A 117 -4.29 0.59 13.09
N LEU A 118 -4.62 0.19 11.86
CA LEU A 118 -5.07 1.12 10.84
C LEU A 118 -6.42 1.78 11.14
N GLU A 119 -7.34 1.09 11.83
CA GLU A 119 -8.61 1.70 12.29
C GLU A 119 -8.41 2.81 13.33
N ARG A 120 -7.24 2.85 13.99
CA ARG A 120 -6.90 3.81 15.04
C ARG A 120 -5.96 4.91 14.55
N CYS A 121 -5.68 4.94 13.26
CA CYS A 121 -4.80 5.94 12.63
C CYS A 121 -5.61 7.07 11.99
N ASP A 122 -5.05 8.28 11.99
CA ASP A 122 -5.57 9.34 11.13
C ASP A 122 -5.06 9.13 9.70
N TYR A 123 -5.97 8.82 8.78
CA TYR A 123 -5.62 8.61 7.39
C TYR A 123 -4.98 9.86 6.76
N LYS A 124 -5.28 11.08 7.23
CA LYS A 124 -4.65 12.32 6.74
C LYS A 124 -3.18 12.39 7.10
N GLU A 125 -2.82 11.91 8.28
CA GLU A 125 -1.43 11.77 8.69
C GLU A 125 -0.72 10.73 7.81
N LEU A 126 -1.38 9.59 7.56
CA LEU A 126 -0.86 8.57 6.65
C LEU A 126 -0.68 9.09 5.23
N MET A 127 -1.58 9.92 4.71
CA MET A 127 -1.40 10.57 3.40
C MET A 127 -0.15 11.47 3.35
N THR A 128 0.24 12.06 4.49
CA THR A 128 1.45 12.90 4.59
C THR A 128 2.71 12.05 4.62
N LYS A 129 2.67 10.89 5.31
CA LYS A 129 3.80 9.97 5.47
C LYS A 129 3.98 8.97 4.31
N CYS A 130 2.90 8.68 3.58
CA CYS A 130 2.85 7.75 2.44
C CYS A 130 2.29 8.47 1.21
N ASN A 131 3.11 9.35 0.62
CA ASN A 131 2.70 10.25 -0.45
C ASN A 131 2.76 9.63 -1.85
N GLN A 132 3.45 8.51 -2.05
CA GLN A 132 3.67 7.96 -3.39
C GLN A 132 2.42 7.27 -3.92
N ASN A 133 1.85 6.33 -3.16
CA ASN A 133 0.70 5.55 -3.61
C ASN A 133 -0.54 5.72 -2.73
N PHE A 134 -0.37 5.79 -1.40
CA PHE A 134 -1.51 5.86 -0.49
C PHE A 134 -2.25 7.19 -0.58
N LYS A 135 -1.53 8.31 -0.63
CA LYS A 135 -2.15 9.64 -0.82
C LYS A 135 -3.02 9.69 -2.07
N SER A 136 -2.46 9.32 -3.23
CA SER A 136 -3.20 9.34 -4.50
C SER A 136 -4.42 8.41 -4.46
N PHE A 137 -4.32 7.25 -3.81
CA PHE A 137 -5.44 6.33 -3.64
C PHE A 137 -6.59 6.96 -2.85
N ILE A 138 -6.29 7.62 -1.73
CA ILE A 138 -7.31 8.27 -0.90
C ILE A 138 -7.93 9.48 -1.64
N GLU A 139 -7.12 10.28 -2.33
CA GLU A 139 -7.63 11.42 -3.12
C GLU A 139 -8.61 10.95 -4.20
N ASP A 140 -8.26 9.90 -4.96
CA ASP A 140 -9.16 9.33 -5.95
C ASP A 140 -10.42 8.71 -5.32
N LEU A 141 -10.29 8.06 -4.16
CA LEU A 141 -11.44 7.50 -3.43
C LEU A 141 -12.41 8.59 -2.99
N LEU A 142 -11.90 9.67 -2.39
CA LEU A 142 -12.71 10.79 -1.91
C LEU A 142 -13.43 11.51 -3.06
N ASN A 143 -12.76 11.67 -4.21
CA ASN A 143 -13.34 12.29 -5.41
C ASN A 143 -14.51 11.49 -6.01
N ILE A 144 -14.60 10.19 -5.75
CA ILE A 144 -15.71 9.35 -6.23
C ILE A 144 -16.87 9.31 -5.24
N THR A 145 -16.61 9.62 -3.96
CA THR A 145 -17.62 9.67 -2.90
C THR A 145 -18.22 11.06 -2.67
N ALA A 146 -17.65 12.10 -3.29
CA ALA A 146 -18.12 13.49 -3.23
C ALA A 146 -19.15 13.77 -4.31
#